data_AF-A0A5J4WDI1-F1
#
_entry.id   AF-A0A5J4WDI1-F1
#
_cell.length_a   1.000
_cell.length_b   1.000
_cell.length_c   1.000
_cell.angle_alpha   90.00
_cell.angle_beta   90.00
_cell.angle_gamma   90.00
#
_symmetry.space_group_name_H-M   'P 1'
#
loop_
_entity.id
_entity.type
_entity.pdbx_description
1 polymer ?
#
loop_
_entity_poly.entity_id
_entity_poly.type
_entity_poly.pdbx_seq_one_letter_code
_entity_poly.pdbx_strand_id
1 'polypeptide(L)'
;SWINQGFKEILVNDHNIIPHLTHPLIQFASQYQFNKKTNSIQQHNQQQSESSSSISLIASSIDLLNSLICDNNNCKVVINTPNALHSLSTLSIYKIGTHLSYENDQQTLALRSCSRECLFSIQDYGDASTQSELINVGYARVFVIAISTASGYGEKKDEEIWNGLNFIFDFFSNLNQGRNYNATFPPQPLLAHRSDEQLEEEGGNEEIDSQLINNGHQYCNIKDGAIKTKGTILNQFIEQGNPKPDWYQEQQDEEYQDQEEEQDNE
;
A
#
# COMPACT_ATOMS: atom_id res chain seq x y z
N SER A 1 2.51 18.70 0.44
CA SER A 1 2.05 20.08 0.17
C SER A 1 0.92 20.42 1.14
N TRP A 2 1.05 21.45 1.99
CA TRP A 2 0.00 21.82 2.96
C TRP A 2 -1.00 22.77 2.29
N ILE A 3 -1.95 22.20 1.56
CA ILE A 3 -3.09 22.97 1.05
C ILE A 3 -3.89 23.46 2.25
N ASN A 4 -4.19 24.77 2.30
CA ASN A 4 -4.97 25.38 3.37
C ASN A 4 -6.35 24.69 3.50
N GLN A 5 -6.78 24.38 4.73
CA GLN A 5 -8.04 23.68 4.98
C GLN A 5 -9.26 24.37 4.35
N GLY A 6 -9.35 25.70 4.45
CA GLY A 6 -10.43 26.47 3.82
C GLY A 6 -10.41 26.38 2.29
N PHE A 7 -9.22 26.25 1.69
CA PHE A 7 -9.11 26.02 0.25
C PHE A 7 -9.52 24.59 -0.14
N LYS A 8 -9.17 23.58 0.67
CA LYS A 8 -9.64 22.19 0.47
C LYS A 8 -11.17 22.13 0.50
N GLU A 9 -11.79 22.80 1.46
CA GLU A 9 -13.25 22.86 1.61
C GLU A 9 -13.92 23.48 0.37
N ILE A 10 -13.39 24.59 -0.15
CA ILE A 10 -13.89 25.22 -1.39
C ILE A 10 -13.77 24.25 -2.58
N LEU A 11 -12.60 23.62 -2.76
CA LEU A 11 -12.40 22.68 -3.87
C LEU A 11 -13.36 21.49 -3.82
N VAL A 12 -13.62 20.94 -2.64
CA VAL A 12 -14.47 19.76 -2.48
C VAL A 12 -15.94 20.14 -2.54
N ASN A 13 -16.37 21.14 -1.78
CA ASN A 13 -17.79 21.45 -1.60
C ASN A 13 -18.34 22.33 -2.72
N ASP A 14 -17.58 23.33 -3.18
CA ASP A 14 -18.07 24.29 -4.18
C ASP A 14 -17.80 23.81 -5.61
N HIS A 15 -16.66 23.14 -5.81
CA HIS A 15 -16.22 22.70 -7.14
C HIS A 15 -16.36 21.21 -7.41
N ASN A 16 -16.71 20.40 -6.42
CA ASN A 16 -16.84 18.95 -6.55
C ASN A 16 -15.65 18.33 -7.32
N ILE A 17 -14.43 18.70 -6.91
CA ILE A 17 -13.22 18.42 -7.70
C ILE A 17 -12.86 16.93 -7.76
N ILE A 18 -13.31 16.11 -6.80
CA ILE A 18 -12.91 14.71 -6.67
C ILE A 18 -13.28 13.87 -7.91
N PRO A 19 -14.52 13.91 -8.45
CA PRO A 19 -14.85 13.29 -9.74
C PRO A 19 -13.96 13.74 -10.91
N HIS A 20 -13.58 15.02 -10.96
CA HIS A 20 -12.73 15.56 -12.01
C HIS A 20 -11.28 15.06 -11.94
N LEU A 21 -10.80 14.69 -10.74
CA LEU A 21 -9.49 14.07 -10.55
C LEU A 21 -9.53 12.56 -10.74
N THR A 22 -10.58 11.89 -10.28
CA THR A 22 -10.71 10.43 -10.34
C THR A 22 -10.96 9.91 -11.75
N HIS A 23 -11.74 10.61 -12.58
CA HIS A 23 -12.06 10.14 -13.93
C HIS A 23 -10.83 9.98 -14.85
N PRO A 24 -9.92 10.96 -14.95
CA PRO A 24 -8.67 10.79 -15.70
C PRO A 24 -7.79 9.65 -15.16
N LEU A 25 -7.73 9.46 -13.83
CA LEU A 25 -6.97 8.36 -13.22
C LEU A 25 -7.53 7.00 -13.63
N ILE A 26 -8.86 6.85 -13.63
CA ILE A 26 -9.54 5.61 -14.07
C ILE A 26 -9.27 5.34 -15.54
N GLN A 27 -9.37 6.36 -16.40
CA GLN A 27 -9.09 6.22 -17.81
C GLN A 27 -7.63 5.79 -18.05
N PHE A 28 -6.68 6.43 -17.37
CA PHE A 28 -5.26 6.12 -17.47
C PHE A 28 -4.95 4.69 -17.01
N ALA A 29 -5.47 4.28 -15.85
CA ALA A 29 -5.31 2.92 -15.34
C ALA A 29 -5.88 1.86 -16.29
N SER A 30 -7.08 2.11 -16.83
CA SER A 30 -7.74 1.21 -17.78
C SER A 30 -6.93 1.05 -19.07
N GLN A 31 -6.39 2.15 -19.59
CA GLN A 31 -5.53 2.14 -20.77
C GLN A 31 -4.24 1.36 -20.51
N TYR A 32 -3.61 1.56 -19.35
CA TYR A 32 -2.41 0.82 -18.96
C TYR A 32 -2.66 -0.69 -18.89
N GLN A 33 -3.76 -1.13 -18.25
CA GLN A 33 -4.11 -2.55 -18.17
C GLN A 33 -4.37 -3.16 -19.55
N PHE A 34 -5.10 -2.43 -20.41
CA PHE A 34 -5.33 -2.86 -21.79
C PHE A 34 -4.01 -3.07 -22.53
N ASN A 35 -3.10 -2.09 -22.46
CA ASN A 35 -1.80 -2.15 -23.10
C ASN A 35 -0.93 -3.31 -22.57
N LYS A 36 -0.94 -3.57 -21.25
CA LYS A 36 -0.22 -4.69 -20.64
C LYS A 36 -0.73 -6.05 -21.16
N LYS A 37 -2.05 -6.18 -21.34
CA LYS A 37 -2.68 -7.39 -21.87
C LYS A 37 -2.43 -7.58 -23.38
N THR A 38 -2.41 -6.51 -24.17
CA THR A 38 -2.11 -6.62 -25.60
C THR A 38 -0.63 -6.91 -25.86
N ASN A 39 0.27 -6.33 -25.06
CA ASN A 39 1.72 -6.55 -25.19
C ASN A 39 2.17 -7.94 -24.71
N SER A 40 1.42 -8.59 -23.83
CA SER A 40 1.63 -10.01 -23.52
C SER A 40 1.16 -10.95 -24.63
N ILE A 41 0.29 -10.48 -25.54
CA ILE A 41 -0.23 -11.24 -26.68
C ILE A 41 0.59 -10.98 -27.97
N GLN A 42 1.22 -9.80 -28.11
CA GLN A 42 2.09 -9.45 -29.23
C GLN A 42 3.57 -9.52 -28.79
N GLN A 43 4.28 -10.59 -29.18
CA GLN A 43 5.72 -10.71 -28.90
C GLN A 43 6.52 -9.53 -29.49
N HIS A 44 7.38 -8.96 -28.63
CA HIS A 44 8.57 -8.12 -28.89
C HIS A 44 8.55 -7.24 -30.14
N ASN A 45 8.27 -5.94 -29.97
CA ASN A 45 9.09 -4.81 -30.47
C ASN A 45 8.34 -3.46 -30.52
N GLN A 46 7.73 -3.02 -29.42
CA GLN A 46 7.41 -1.59 -29.28
C GLN A 46 7.24 -1.22 -27.80
N GLN A 47 8.25 -0.58 -27.23
CA GLN A 47 8.02 0.34 -26.12
C GLN A 47 7.20 1.50 -26.70
N GLN A 48 5.87 1.43 -26.58
CA GLN A 48 5.04 2.61 -26.77
C GLN A 48 5.42 3.60 -25.67
N SER A 49 6.08 4.68 -26.09
CA SER A 49 6.38 5.83 -25.26
C SER A 49 5.07 6.56 -24.95
N GLU A 50 4.50 6.29 -23.78
CA GLU A 50 3.60 7.26 -23.16
C GLU A 50 4.42 8.53 -22.92
N SER A 51 3.93 9.68 -23.39
CA SER A 51 4.69 10.92 -23.26
C SER A 51 4.88 11.25 -21.78
N SER A 52 6.10 11.65 -21.38
CA SER A 52 6.42 12.11 -20.01
C SER A 52 5.38 13.13 -19.49
N SER A 53 4.86 13.98 -20.39
CA SER A 53 3.79 14.94 -20.07
C SER A 53 2.50 14.31 -19.55
N SER A 54 2.11 13.12 -20.02
CA SER A 54 0.90 12.42 -19.56
C SER A 54 1.08 11.86 -18.15
N ILE A 55 2.24 11.27 -17.85
CA ILE A 55 2.56 10.69 -16.53
C ILE A 55 2.64 11.81 -15.49
N SER A 56 3.31 12.92 -15.82
CA SER A 56 3.39 14.08 -14.94
C SER A 56 2.01 14.62 -14.54
N LEU A 57 1.08 14.76 -15.50
CA LEU A 57 -0.28 15.24 -15.21
C LEU A 57 -1.06 14.28 -14.30
N ILE A 58 -0.94 12.97 -14.55
CA ILE A 58 -1.56 11.94 -13.70
C ILE A 58 -0.94 11.94 -12.31
N ALA A 59 0.39 12.05 -12.19
CA ALA A 59 1.10 12.14 -10.93
C ALA A 59 0.66 13.37 -10.10
N SER A 60 0.54 14.54 -10.73
CA SER A 60 0.00 15.73 -10.05
C SER A 60 -1.48 15.59 -9.68
N SER A 61 -2.27 14.89 -10.50
CA SER A 61 -3.69 14.65 -10.22
C SER A 61 -3.89 13.73 -9.01
N ILE A 62 -3.08 12.66 -8.90
CA ILE A 62 -3.13 11.75 -7.75
C ILE A 62 -2.59 12.41 -6.48
N ASP A 63 -1.52 13.21 -6.57
CA ASP A 63 -0.99 13.97 -5.42
C ASP A 63 -2.05 14.95 -4.87
N LEU A 64 -2.74 15.66 -5.77
CA LEU A 64 -3.85 16.51 -5.37
C LEU A 64 -5.00 15.70 -4.76
N LEU A 65 -5.41 14.58 -5.39
CA LEU A 65 -6.46 13.72 -4.83
C LEU A 65 -6.10 13.24 -3.42
N ASN A 66 -4.87 12.75 -3.23
CA ASN A 66 -4.33 12.31 -1.95
C ASN A 66 -4.48 13.42 -0.89
N SER A 67 -3.99 14.62 -1.20
CA SER A 67 -4.08 15.77 -0.28
C SER A 67 -5.52 16.15 0.13
N LEU A 68 -6.52 15.81 -0.70
CA LEU A 68 -7.94 16.09 -0.42
C LEU A 68 -8.61 15.01 0.43
N ILE A 69 -8.05 13.80 0.46
CA ILE A 69 -8.64 12.64 1.16
C ILE A 69 -7.89 12.23 2.43
N CYS A 70 -6.60 12.55 2.60
CA CYS A 70 -5.81 12.17 3.78
C CYS A 70 -6.28 12.81 5.10
N ASP A 71 -6.97 13.96 5.06
CA ASP A 71 -7.32 14.73 6.27
C ASP A 71 -8.85 14.80 6.50
N ASN A 72 -9.67 14.06 5.76
CA ASN A 72 -11.13 14.23 5.80
C ASN A 72 -11.91 12.97 5.35
N ASN A 73 -13.20 12.91 5.67
CA ASN A 73 -14.14 11.86 5.24
C ASN A 73 -14.53 11.94 3.75
N ASN A 74 -13.74 12.65 2.93
CA ASN A 74 -13.95 12.80 1.49
C ASN A 74 -13.69 11.50 0.73
N CYS A 75 -13.04 10.52 1.37
CA CYS A 75 -12.81 9.17 0.85
C CYS A 75 -14.09 8.51 0.32
N LYS A 76 -15.25 8.80 0.91
CA LYS A 76 -16.55 8.26 0.49
C LYS A 76 -16.88 8.55 -0.97
N VAL A 77 -16.50 9.72 -1.50
CA VAL A 77 -16.76 10.05 -2.90
C VAL A 77 -15.92 9.15 -3.82
N VAL A 78 -14.66 8.90 -3.45
CA VAL A 78 -13.77 8.00 -4.20
C VAL A 78 -14.25 6.56 -4.12
N ILE A 79 -14.62 6.07 -2.93
CA ILE A 79 -15.15 4.69 -2.72
C ILE A 79 -16.38 4.46 -3.60
N ASN A 80 -17.32 5.41 -3.64
CA ASN A 80 -18.55 5.28 -4.43
C ASN A 80 -18.35 5.51 -5.94
N THR A 81 -17.16 5.91 -6.38
CA THR A 81 -16.88 6.11 -7.80
C THR A 81 -16.51 4.77 -8.45
N PRO A 82 -17.28 4.29 -9.45
CA PRO A 82 -17.01 3.00 -10.08
C PRO A 82 -15.58 2.89 -10.62
N ASN A 83 -14.94 1.75 -10.38
CA ASN A 83 -13.56 1.44 -10.76
C ASN A 83 -12.47 2.30 -10.12
N ALA A 84 -12.78 3.23 -9.21
CA ALA A 84 -11.77 4.08 -8.59
C ALA A 84 -10.76 3.26 -7.78
N LEU A 85 -11.22 2.38 -6.87
CA LEU A 85 -10.35 1.53 -6.05
C LEU A 85 -9.47 0.60 -6.89
N HIS A 86 -10.06 -0.03 -7.92
CA HIS A 86 -9.31 -0.90 -8.82
C HIS A 86 -8.25 -0.12 -9.63
N SER A 87 -8.57 1.12 -10.01
CA SER A 87 -7.63 2.00 -10.69
C SER A 87 -6.49 2.41 -9.76
N LEU A 88 -6.79 2.80 -8.52
CA LEU A 88 -5.78 3.11 -7.51
C LEU A 88 -4.87 1.91 -7.21
N SER A 89 -5.43 0.70 -7.07
CA SER A 89 -4.67 -0.55 -6.91
C SER A 89 -3.73 -0.78 -8.10
N THR A 90 -4.22 -0.59 -9.32
CA THR A 90 -3.41 -0.69 -10.54
C THR A 90 -2.28 0.35 -10.58
N LEU A 91 -2.57 1.60 -10.22
CA LEU A 91 -1.59 2.69 -10.26
C LEU A 91 -0.52 2.56 -9.18
N SER A 92 -0.86 1.94 -8.04
CA SER A 92 0.05 1.68 -6.92
C SER A 92 1.22 0.76 -7.26
N ILE A 93 1.09 -0.04 -8.32
CA ILE A 93 2.15 -0.92 -8.84
C ILE A 93 2.51 -0.58 -10.30
N TYR A 94 2.15 0.62 -10.77
CA TYR A 94 2.35 1.03 -12.15
C TYR A 94 3.83 0.99 -12.53
N LYS A 95 4.15 0.12 -13.50
CA LYS A 95 5.52 -0.06 -14.04
C LYS A 95 6.57 -0.32 -12.94
N ILE A 96 6.15 -0.89 -11.81
CA ILE A 96 7.07 -1.27 -10.73
C ILE A 96 8.09 -2.30 -11.24
N GLY A 97 9.34 -2.22 -10.77
CA GLY A 97 10.44 -3.07 -11.24
C GLY A 97 10.89 -2.84 -12.69
N THR A 98 10.32 -1.85 -13.41
CA THR A 98 10.76 -1.52 -14.78
C THR A 98 11.78 -0.39 -14.77
N HIS A 99 12.81 -0.49 -15.62
CA HIS A 99 13.83 0.55 -15.76
C HIS A 99 13.36 1.62 -16.76
N LEU A 100 13.05 2.83 -16.29
CA LEU A 100 12.67 3.95 -17.16
C LEU A 100 13.81 4.98 -17.24
N SER A 101 13.55 6.11 -17.90
CA SER A 101 14.43 7.28 -17.76
C SER A 101 14.32 7.82 -16.34
N TYR A 102 15.37 8.47 -15.85
CA TYR A 102 15.39 9.04 -14.49
C TYR A 102 14.16 9.89 -14.15
N GLU A 103 13.74 10.76 -15.08
CA GLU A 103 12.54 11.61 -14.90
C GLU A 103 11.26 10.78 -14.78
N ASN A 104 11.09 9.78 -15.64
CA ASN A 104 9.92 8.90 -15.60
C ASN A 104 9.95 7.99 -14.36
N ASP A 105 11.12 7.53 -13.91
CA ASP A 105 11.25 6.77 -12.67
C ASP A 105 10.77 7.61 -11.47
N GLN A 106 11.15 8.88 -11.38
CA GLN A 106 10.65 9.77 -10.32
C GLN A 106 9.14 10.01 -10.40
N GLN A 107 8.61 10.29 -11.61
CA GLN A 107 7.18 10.54 -11.78
C GLN A 107 6.33 9.28 -11.50
N THR A 108 6.79 8.11 -11.94
CA THR A 108 6.07 6.85 -11.69
C THR A 108 6.17 6.42 -10.24
N LEU A 109 7.31 6.68 -9.56
CA LEU A 109 7.41 6.50 -8.13
C LEU A 109 6.40 7.38 -7.38
N ALA A 110 6.34 8.68 -7.71
CA ALA A 110 5.36 9.58 -7.09
C ALA A 110 3.92 9.10 -7.35
N LEU A 111 3.61 8.67 -8.58
CA LEU A 111 2.31 8.08 -8.92
C LEU A 111 1.98 6.87 -8.04
N ARG A 112 2.92 5.93 -7.88
CA ARG A 112 2.74 4.72 -7.07
C ARG A 112 2.57 5.06 -5.59
N SER A 113 3.46 5.89 -5.06
CA SER A 113 3.47 6.33 -3.65
C SER A 113 2.16 7.02 -3.27
N CYS A 114 1.74 8.05 -4.03
CA CYS A 114 0.48 8.74 -3.77
C CYS A 114 -0.76 7.84 -3.95
N SER A 115 -0.72 6.88 -4.89
CA SER A 115 -1.82 5.92 -5.05
C SER A 115 -1.95 5.00 -3.83
N ARG A 116 -0.82 4.54 -3.27
CA ARG A 116 -0.77 3.76 -2.03
C ARG A 116 -1.27 4.55 -0.83
N GLU A 117 -0.88 5.81 -0.69
CA GLU A 117 -1.37 6.71 0.35
C GLU A 117 -2.89 6.97 0.23
N CYS A 118 -3.40 7.09 -1.01
CA CYS A 118 -4.84 7.19 -1.24
C CYS A 118 -5.58 5.93 -0.78
N LEU A 119 -5.05 4.74 -1.12
CA LEU A 119 -5.61 3.47 -0.68
C LEU A 119 -5.58 3.35 0.84
N PHE A 120 -4.49 3.75 1.49
CA PHE A 120 -4.39 3.78 2.94
C PHE A 120 -5.43 4.73 3.57
N SER A 121 -5.58 5.94 3.05
CA SER A 121 -6.58 6.90 3.54
C SER A 121 -8.00 6.34 3.42
N ILE A 122 -8.30 5.70 2.30
CA ILE A 122 -9.58 5.00 2.09
C ILE A 122 -9.74 3.85 3.08
N GLN A 123 -8.68 3.10 3.35
CA GLN A 123 -8.67 2.03 4.35
C GLN A 123 -8.93 2.60 5.74
N ASP A 124 -8.34 3.72 6.12
CA ASP A 124 -8.44 4.34 7.45
C ASP A 124 -9.81 4.97 7.73
N TYR A 125 -10.38 5.65 6.73
CA TYR A 125 -11.69 6.30 6.83
C TYR A 125 -12.88 5.44 6.35
N GLY A 126 -12.61 4.25 5.79
CA GLY A 126 -13.60 3.33 5.26
C GLY A 126 -14.33 2.52 6.33
N ASP A 127 -15.60 2.22 6.13
CA ASP A 127 -16.34 1.29 7.00
C ASP A 127 -16.03 -0.19 6.67
N ALA A 128 -16.75 -1.11 7.31
CA ALA A 128 -16.61 -2.55 7.07
C ALA A 128 -16.82 -2.93 5.58
N SER A 129 -17.76 -2.27 4.90
CA SER A 129 -18.01 -2.52 3.46
C SER A 129 -16.78 -2.12 2.64
N THR A 130 -16.17 -0.99 2.98
CA THR A 130 -14.95 -0.50 2.32
C THR A 130 -13.81 -1.50 2.46
N GLN A 131 -13.62 -2.12 3.63
CA GLN A 131 -12.57 -3.14 3.82
C GLN A 131 -12.76 -4.35 2.88
N SER A 132 -14.00 -4.80 2.70
CA SER A 132 -14.33 -5.89 1.77
C SER A 132 -14.01 -5.52 0.31
N GLU A 133 -14.33 -4.29 -0.10
CA GLU A 133 -13.99 -3.77 -1.44
C GLU A 133 -12.47 -3.71 -1.67
N LEU A 134 -11.70 -3.28 -0.66
CA LEU A 134 -10.23 -3.24 -0.73
C LEU A 134 -9.62 -4.63 -0.95
N ILE A 135 -10.13 -5.66 -0.26
CA ILE A 135 -9.69 -7.05 -0.46
C ILE A 135 -10.01 -7.53 -1.88
N ASN A 136 -11.21 -7.19 -2.39
CA ASN A 136 -11.60 -7.59 -3.74
C ASN A 136 -10.73 -6.96 -4.83
N VAL A 137 -10.13 -5.79 -4.59
CA VAL A 137 -9.18 -5.15 -5.52
C VAL A 137 -7.72 -5.50 -5.23
N GLY A 138 -7.45 -6.43 -4.31
CA GLY A 138 -6.11 -6.93 -4.00
C GLY A 138 -5.26 -5.97 -3.18
N TYR A 139 -5.84 -5.31 -2.17
CA TYR A 139 -5.13 -4.36 -1.32
C TYR A 139 -3.85 -4.95 -0.70
N ALA A 140 -3.91 -6.13 -0.07
CA ALA A 140 -2.73 -6.78 0.51
C ALA A 140 -1.63 -7.03 -0.54
N ARG A 141 -2.02 -7.56 -1.70
CA ARG A 141 -1.13 -7.80 -2.86
C ARG A 141 -0.38 -6.55 -3.30
N VAL A 142 -1.03 -5.39 -3.33
CA VAL A 142 -0.39 -4.12 -3.72
C VAL A 142 0.83 -3.82 -2.85
N PHE A 143 0.69 -4.00 -1.53
CA PHE A 143 1.76 -3.69 -0.59
C PHE A 143 2.84 -4.77 -0.56
N VAL A 144 2.47 -6.05 -0.68
CA VAL A 144 3.44 -7.15 -0.85
C VAL A 144 4.35 -6.85 -2.04
N ILE A 145 3.77 -6.58 -3.22
CA ILE A 145 4.54 -6.25 -4.42
C ILE A 145 5.44 -5.02 -4.19
N ALA A 146 4.96 -4.01 -3.46
CA ALA A 146 5.74 -2.81 -3.17
C ALA A 146 6.96 -3.08 -2.28
N ILE A 147 6.86 -3.98 -1.30
CA ILE A 147 7.98 -4.34 -0.41
C ILE A 147 8.87 -5.46 -0.97
N SER A 148 8.50 -6.05 -2.11
CA SER A 148 9.15 -7.26 -2.67
C SER A 148 10.54 -7.00 -3.27
N THR A 149 11.55 -6.75 -2.44
CA THR A 149 12.93 -6.50 -2.91
C THR A 149 13.65 -7.78 -3.29
N ALA A 150 13.32 -8.94 -2.69
CA ALA A 150 13.99 -10.21 -2.95
C ALA A 150 13.77 -10.68 -4.40
N SER A 151 12.55 -10.45 -4.91
CA SER A 151 12.20 -10.75 -6.30
C SER A 151 12.61 -9.66 -7.30
N GLY A 152 13.19 -8.53 -6.84
CA GLY A 152 13.61 -7.41 -7.67
C GLY A 152 12.47 -6.59 -8.28
N TYR A 153 11.22 -6.82 -7.86
CA TYR A 153 10.03 -6.14 -8.37
C TYR A 153 9.62 -4.93 -7.53
N GLY A 154 9.99 -4.88 -6.25
CA GLY A 154 9.56 -3.87 -5.27
C GLY A 154 10.26 -2.52 -5.35
N GLU A 155 9.84 -1.61 -4.48
CA GLU A 155 10.43 -0.29 -4.31
C GLU A 155 11.81 -0.40 -3.66
N LYS A 156 12.70 0.54 -4.01
CA LYS A 156 14.10 0.54 -3.53
C LYS A 156 14.38 1.60 -2.47
N LYS A 157 13.39 2.45 -2.18
CA LYS A 157 13.53 3.51 -1.17
C LYS A 157 13.02 3.00 0.16
N ASP A 158 13.80 3.20 1.20
CA ASP A 158 13.48 2.75 2.56
C ASP A 158 12.13 3.28 3.06
N GLU A 159 11.81 4.54 2.77
CA GLU A 159 10.52 5.15 3.12
C GLU A 159 9.33 4.41 2.51
N GLU A 160 9.46 3.92 1.27
CA GLU A 160 8.39 3.20 0.58
C GLU A 160 8.20 1.78 1.13
N ILE A 161 9.30 1.12 1.49
CA ILE A 161 9.28 -0.20 2.13
C ILE A 161 8.66 -0.07 3.51
N TRP A 162 9.11 0.90 4.30
CA TRP A 162 8.61 1.18 5.63
C TRP A 162 7.11 1.53 5.64
N ASN A 163 6.68 2.40 4.72
CA ASN A 163 5.26 2.71 4.54
C ASN A 163 4.46 1.47 4.12
N GLY A 164 4.97 0.67 3.19
CA GLY A 164 4.33 -0.58 2.77
C GLY A 164 4.10 -1.55 3.92
N LEU A 165 5.12 -1.76 4.77
CA LEU A 165 5.01 -2.59 5.98
C LEU A 165 3.97 -2.04 6.96
N ASN A 166 4.01 -0.72 7.25
CA ASN A 166 3.03 -0.09 8.14
C ASN A 166 1.59 -0.24 7.59
N PHE A 167 1.39 -0.10 6.30
CA PHE A 167 0.07 -0.25 5.68
C PHE A 167 -0.46 -1.69 5.76
N ILE A 168 0.42 -2.70 5.63
CA ILE A 168 0.04 -4.10 5.86
C ILE A 168 -0.30 -4.31 7.34
N PHE A 169 0.57 -3.85 8.26
CA PHE A 169 0.35 -3.94 9.69
C PHE A 169 -0.99 -3.33 10.12
N ASP A 170 -1.27 -2.09 9.72
CA ASP A 170 -2.49 -1.38 10.08
C ASP A 170 -3.73 -2.08 9.51
N PHE A 171 -3.63 -2.57 8.27
CA PHE A 171 -4.74 -3.28 7.63
C PHE A 171 -5.09 -4.57 8.37
N PHE A 172 -4.11 -5.43 8.63
CA PHE A 172 -4.33 -6.69 9.33
C PHE A 172 -4.74 -6.46 10.80
N SER A 173 -4.16 -5.48 11.47
CA SER A 173 -4.53 -5.10 12.84
C SER A 173 -6.00 -4.67 12.92
N ASN A 174 -6.41 -3.79 12.02
CA ASN A 174 -7.79 -3.29 11.93
C ASN A 174 -8.79 -4.42 11.61
N LEU A 175 -8.43 -5.39 10.75
CA LEU A 175 -9.28 -6.55 10.49
C LEU A 175 -9.38 -7.48 11.70
N ASN A 176 -8.31 -7.68 12.47
CA ASN A 176 -8.29 -8.61 13.61
C ASN A 176 -8.96 -8.05 14.86
N GLN A 177 -8.78 -6.76 15.13
CA GLN A 177 -9.24 -6.12 16.37
C GLN A 177 -10.50 -5.29 16.17
N GLY A 178 -10.90 -5.07 14.92
CA GLY A 178 -11.83 -4.01 14.57
C GLY A 178 -11.18 -2.64 14.70
N ARG A 179 -11.97 -1.59 14.50
CA ARG A 179 -11.51 -0.21 14.62
C ARG A 179 -12.54 0.61 15.39
N ASN A 180 -12.08 1.45 16.33
CA ASN A 180 -12.93 2.29 17.18
C ASN A 180 -12.70 3.81 17.00
N TYR A 181 -11.88 4.21 16.02
CA TYR A 181 -11.64 5.59 15.62
C TYR A 181 -11.93 5.76 14.11
N ASN A 182 -12.06 6.99 13.62
CA ASN A 182 -12.47 7.29 12.25
C ASN A 182 -13.78 6.59 11.85
N ALA A 183 -13.71 5.51 11.06
CA ALA A 183 -14.83 4.63 10.75
C ALA A 183 -14.79 3.36 11.60
N THR A 184 -15.76 3.24 12.51
CA THR A 184 -15.86 2.15 13.48
C THR A 184 -16.45 0.88 12.86
N PHE A 185 -15.83 -0.27 13.12
CA PHE A 185 -16.36 -1.59 12.76
C PHE A 185 -15.81 -2.69 13.71
N PRO A 186 -16.55 -3.79 13.94
CA PRO A 186 -16.08 -4.90 14.79
C PRO A 186 -15.02 -5.76 14.07
N PRO A 187 -14.25 -6.60 14.78
CA PRO A 187 -13.35 -7.58 14.15
C PRO A 187 -13.96 -8.30 12.94
N GLN A 188 -13.18 -8.45 11.86
CA GLN A 188 -13.56 -9.06 10.59
C GLN A 188 -12.64 -10.26 10.25
N PRO A 189 -12.64 -11.34 11.05
CA PRO A 189 -11.68 -12.44 10.91
C PRO A 189 -11.73 -13.15 9.54
N LEU A 190 -12.92 -13.27 8.93
CA LEU A 190 -13.07 -13.86 7.59
C LEU A 190 -12.38 -13.04 6.49
N LEU A 191 -12.39 -11.71 6.64
CA LEU A 191 -11.70 -10.81 5.72
C LEU A 191 -10.19 -10.86 5.95
N ALA A 192 -9.77 -10.97 7.21
CA ALA A 192 -8.38 -11.16 7.60
C ALA A 192 -7.79 -12.43 6.95
N HIS A 193 -8.48 -13.57 7.08
CA HIS A 193 -8.09 -14.84 6.45
C HIS A 193 -7.98 -14.75 4.92
N ARG A 194 -8.96 -14.11 4.25
CA ARG A 194 -8.91 -13.95 2.79
C ARG A 194 -7.76 -13.05 2.34
N SER A 195 -7.36 -12.10 3.19
CA SER A 195 -6.24 -11.19 2.91
C SER A 195 -4.90 -11.90 3.12
N ASP A 196 -4.84 -12.79 4.10
CA ASP A 196 -3.70 -13.67 4.35
C ASP A 196 -3.47 -14.64 3.18
N GLU A 197 -4.53 -15.28 2.68
CA GLU A 197 -4.45 -16.11 1.46
C GLU A 197 -3.88 -15.32 0.27
N GLN A 198 -4.31 -14.07 0.06
CA GLN A 198 -3.77 -13.22 -1.01
C GLN A 198 -2.30 -12.85 -0.80
N LEU A 199 -1.87 -12.72 0.46
CA LEU A 199 -0.51 -12.42 0.83
C LEU A 199 0.38 -13.64 0.59
N GLU A 200 -0.05 -14.83 1.01
CA GLU A 200 0.64 -16.10 0.75
C GLU A 200 0.76 -16.42 -0.74
N GLU A 201 -0.29 -16.18 -1.53
CA GLU A 201 -0.28 -16.39 -2.99
C GLU A 201 0.82 -15.59 -3.71
N GLU A 202 1.23 -14.45 -3.14
CA GLU A 202 2.26 -13.56 -3.69
C GLU A 202 3.63 -13.74 -3.02
N GLY A 203 3.79 -14.75 -2.15
CA GLY A 203 5.02 -14.96 -1.38
C GLY A 203 5.27 -13.86 -0.34
N GLY A 204 4.21 -13.25 0.18
CA GLY A 204 4.30 -12.09 1.05
C GLY A 204 4.99 -12.35 2.37
N ASN A 205 4.93 -13.58 2.90
CA ASN A 205 5.66 -13.95 4.10
C ASN A 205 7.17 -13.92 3.87
N GLU A 206 7.64 -14.48 2.75
CA GLU A 206 9.04 -14.46 2.35
C GLU A 206 9.53 -13.03 2.08
N GLU A 207 8.70 -12.21 1.43
CA GLU A 207 9.06 -10.81 1.12
C GLU A 207 9.10 -9.95 2.39
N ILE A 208 8.22 -10.18 3.37
CA ILE A 208 8.30 -9.55 4.71
C ILE A 208 9.56 -10.03 5.44
N ASP A 209 9.84 -11.33 5.43
CA ASP A 209 11.02 -11.91 6.09
C ASP A 209 12.33 -11.36 5.52
N SER A 210 12.37 -11.09 4.20
CA SER A 210 13.52 -10.46 3.56
C SER A 210 13.85 -9.07 4.12
N GLN A 211 12.87 -8.37 4.71
CA GLN A 211 13.06 -7.05 5.31
C GLN A 211 13.53 -7.09 6.77
N LEU A 212 13.61 -8.27 7.41
CA LEU A 212 14.08 -8.40 8.80
C LEU A 212 15.56 -8.02 8.97
N ILE A 213 16.34 -8.12 7.90
CA ILE A 213 17.75 -7.70 7.87
C ILE A 213 17.94 -6.26 7.38
N ASN A 214 16.86 -5.57 7.01
CA ASN A 214 16.91 -4.22 6.49
C ASN A 214 16.69 -3.19 7.61
N ASN A 215 17.76 -2.52 8.03
CA ASN A 215 17.67 -1.51 9.09
C ASN A 215 17.02 -0.18 8.64
N GLY A 216 16.88 0.04 7.33
CA GLY A 216 16.49 1.32 6.76
C GLY A 216 17.45 2.46 7.17
N HIS A 217 16.89 3.59 7.63
CA HIS A 217 17.68 4.74 8.09
C HIS A 217 17.06 5.38 9.35
N GLN A 218 17.66 6.45 9.87
CA GLN A 218 17.33 7.10 11.15
C GLN A 218 15.83 7.41 11.38
N TYR A 219 15.02 7.53 10.34
CA TYR A 219 13.59 7.86 10.42
C TYR A 219 12.67 6.71 9.98
N CYS A 220 13.24 5.61 9.47
CA CYS A 220 12.52 4.46 8.91
C CYS A 220 13.18 3.19 9.42
N ASN A 221 12.69 2.68 10.57
CA ASN A 221 13.14 1.39 11.08
C ASN A 221 12.36 0.27 10.37
N ILE A 222 12.92 -0.23 9.27
CA ILE A 222 12.30 -1.26 8.43
C ILE A 222 12.25 -2.60 9.16
N LYS A 223 13.35 -2.99 9.83
CA LYS A 223 13.43 -4.21 10.65
C LYS A 223 12.28 -4.28 11.67
N ASP A 224 12.10 -3.23 12.46
CA ASP A 224 11.00 -3.18 13.44
C ASP A 224 9.63 -3.24 12.77
N GLY A 225 9.47 -2.60 11.61
CA GLY A 225 8.24 -2.64 10.81
C GLY A 225 7.93 -4.06 10.33
N ALA A 226 8.94 -4.79 9.86
CA ALA A 226 8.81 -6.17 9.41
C ALA A 226 8.44 -7.11 10.56
N ILE A 227 9.11 -7.00 11.71
CA ILE A 227 8.81 -7.78 12.93
C ILE A 227 7.36 -7.58 13.36
N LYS A 228 6.90 -6.32 13.44
CA LYS A 228 5.51 -5.99 13.81
C LYS A 228 4.51 -6.54 12.81
N THR A 229 4.79 -6.38 11.52
CA THR A 229 3.91 -6.85 10.44
C THR A 229 3.77 -8.37 10.48
N LYS A 230 4.89 -9.09 10.55
CA LYS A 230 4.94 -10.55 10.69
C LYS A 230 4.15 -11.01 11.91
N GLY A 231 4.36 -10.39 13.07
CA GLY A 231 3.62 -10.72 14.27
C GLY A 231 2.11 -10.49 14.13
N THR A 232 1.70 -9.38 13.54
CA THR A 232 0.26 -9.08 13.34
C THR A 232 -0.43 -10.07 12.40
N ILE A 233 0.25 -10.53 11.36
CA ILE A 233 -0.25 -11.56 10.44
C ILE A 233 -0.37 -12.91 11.20
N LEU A 234 0.68 -13.34 11.90
CA LEU A 234 0.67 -14.60 12.65
C LEU A 234 -0.37 -14.63 13.79
N ASN A 235 -0.62 -13.48 14.42
CA ASN A 235 -1.62 -13.35 15.48
C ASN A 235 -3.07 -13.59 15.00
N GLN A 236 -3.35 -13.66 13.70
CA GLN A 236 -4.68 -13.98 13.17
C GLN A 236 -5.21 -15.33 13.66
N PHE A 237 -4.31 -16.30 13.85
CA PHE A 237 -4.65 -17.68 14.17
C PHE A 237 -4.65 -17.97 15.68
N ILE A 238 -4.26 -16.99 16.50
CA ILE A 238 -4.27 -17.13 17.96
C ILE A 238 -5.65 -16.66 18.44
N GLU A 239 -6.51 -17.61 18.82
CA GLU A 239 -7.77 -17.28 19.50
C GLU A 239 -7.47 -16.32 20.67
N GLN A 240 -8.22 -15.21 20.76
CA GLN A 240 -8.03 -14.16 21.79
C GLN A 240 -8.09 -14.67 23.25
N GLY A 241 -8.44 -15.94 23.46
CA GLY A 241 -8.44 -16.63 24.76
C GLY A 241 -7.25 -17.57 25.02
N ASN A 242 -6.37 -17.81 24.04
CA ASN A 242 -5.18 -18.64 24.24
C ASN A 242 -4.00 -17.79 24.73
N PRO A 243 -3.22 -18.27 25.73
CA PRO A 243 -1.90 -17.72 26.00
C PRO A 243 -1.09 -17.73 24.70
N LYS A 244 -0.37 -16.63 24.43
CA LYS A 244 0.57 -16.59 23.29
C LYS A 244 1.48 -17.82 23.37
N PRO A 245 1.68 -18.56 22.27
CA PRO A 245 2.57 -19.71 22.26
C PRO A 245 3.99 -19.33 22.69
N ASP A 246 4.70 -20.21 23.39
CA ASP A 246 6.04 -19.92 23.94
C ASP A 246 7.07 -19.54 22.85
N TRP A 247 6.93 -20.10 21.63
CA TRP A 247 7.79 -19.75 20.47
C TRP A 247 7.66 -18.28 20.02
N TYR A 248 6.63 -17.58 20.47
CA TYR A 248 6.40 -16.16 20.23
C TYR A 248 7.33 -15.27 21.06
N GLN A 249 7.82 -15.76 22.21
CA GLN A 249 8.84 -15.09 23.02
C GLN A 249 10.25 -15.54 22.60
N GLU A 250 10.45 -16.81 22.27
CA GLU A 250 11.76 -17.32 21.84
C GLU A 250 12.29 -16.63 20.58
N GLN A 251 11.43 -16.29 19.60
CA GLN A 251 11.88 -15.50 18.43
C GLN A 251 12.24 -14.05 18.77
N GLN A 252 11.64 -13.45 19.80
CA GLN A 252 12.04 -12.12 20.26
C GLN A 252 13.34 -12.20 21.07
N ASP A 253 13.47 -13.21 21.93
CA ASP A 253 14.60 -13.36 22.84
C ASP A 253 15.89 -13.85 22.14
N GLU A 254 15.80 -14.73 21.13
CA GLU A 254 16.95 -15.08 20.27
C GLU A 254 17.44 -13.88 19.45
N GLU A 255 16.52 -13.01 19.00
CA GLU A 255 16.83 -11.83 18.18
C GLU A 255 17.42 -10.65 18.99
N TYR A 256 17.22 -10.62 20.32
CA TYR A 256 17.91 -9.71 21.23
C TYR A 256 19.31 -10.21 21.62
N GLN A 257 19.54 -11.53 21.69
CA GLN A 257 20.85 -12.09 21.98
C GLN A 257 21.85 -11.87 20.84
N ASP A 258 21.42 -12.01 19.59
CA ASP A 258 22.28 -11.70 18.42
C ASP A 258 22.69 -10.22 18.35
N GLN A 259 21.87 -9.30 18.89
CA GLN A 259 22.18 -7.85 18.93
C GLN A 259 23.20 -7.47 20.01
N GLU A 260 23.28 -8.19 21.12
CA GLU A 260 24.31 -7.99 22.14
C GLU A 260 25.67 -8.55 21.67
N GLU A 261 25.68 -9.69 20.97
CA GLU A 261 26.93 -10.29 20.46
C GLU A 261 27.59 -9.49 19.32
N GLU A 262 26.84 -8.73 18.52
CA GLU A 262 27.41 -7.83 17.50
C GLU A 262 27.96 -6.52 18.09
N GLN A 263 27.41 -6.02 19.20
CA GLN A 263 27.90 -4.80 19.87
C GLN A 263 29.19 -5.03 20.67
N ASP A 264 29.45 -6.26 21.12
CA ASP A 264 30.67 -6.64 21.85
C ASP A 264 31.86 -6.98 20.93
N ASN A 265 31.68 -6.95 19.60
CA ASN A 265 32.71 -7.28 18.60
C ASN A 265 33.24 -6.09 17.77
N GLU A 266 32.89 -4.84 18.10
CA GLU A 266 33.53 -3.59 17.61
C GLU A 266 34.46 -2.93 18.65
#